data_AF-A0A529HY55-F1
#
_entry.id   AF-A0A529HY55-F1
#
_cell.length_a   1.000
_cell.length_b   1.000
_cell.length_c   1.000
_cell.angle_alpha   90.00
_cell.angle_beta   90.00
_cell.angle_gamma   90.00
#
_symmetry.space_group_name_H-M   'P 1'
#
loop_
_entity.id
_entity.type
_entity.pdbx_description
1 polymer ?
#
loop_
_entity_poly.entity_id
_entity_poly.type
_entity_poly.pdbx_seq_one_letter_code
_entity_poly.pdbx_strand_id
1 'polypeptide(L)' 'MASMDFEPDVKVRVKEYRIGCIGAGMIMAECHLAAYAQAGFPVVAIASRTRTNAEKVAGRWGIPTVCD' A
#
# COMPACT_ATOMS: atom_id res chain seq x y z
N MET A 1 2.44 -8.25 39.43
CA MET A 1 2.83 -7.31 38.35
C MET A 1 2.08 -7.74 37.10
N ALA A 2 1.02 -7.04 36.73
CA ALA A 2 0.29 -7.36 35.51
C ALA A 2 1.17 -6.97 34.31
N SER A 3 1.67 -7.98 33.60
CA SER A 3 2.17 -7.80 32.24
C SER A 3 0.97 -7.41 31.39
N MET A 4 0.84 -6.13 31.04
CA MET A 4 -0.14 -5.74 30.04
C MET A 4 0.30 -6.34 28.72
N ASP A 5 -0.57 -7.13 28.10
CA ASP A 5 -0.39 -7.81 26.82
C ASP A 5 -0.16 -6.80 25.69
N PHE A 6 1.07 -6.26 25.60
CA PHE A 6 1.49 -5.44 24.48
C PHE A 6 1.79 -6.37 23.30
N GLU A 7 0.79 -6.55 22.44
CA GLU A 7 1.02 -7.07 21.09
C GLU A 7 1.56 -5.91 20.23
N PRO A 8 2.84 -5.96 19.78
CA PRO A 8 3.44 -4.86 19.02
C PRO A 8 2.74 -4.64 17.67
N ASP A 9 2.10 -5.67 17.13
CA ASP A 9 1.39 -5.63 15.86
C ASP A 9 -0.11 -5.47 16.07
N VAL A 10 -0.67 -4.42 15.49
CA VAL A 10 -2.12 -4.22 15.50
C VAL A 10 -2.81 -5.29 14.66
N LYS A 11 -3.77 -6.00 15.25
CA LYS A 11 -4.62 -6.93 14.51
C LYS A 11 -5.39 -6.17 13.42
N VAL A 12 -5.15 -6.51 12.15
CA VAL A 12 -5.91 -5.99 11.01
C VAL A 12 -7.37 -6.40 11.17
N ARG A 13 -8.26 -5.42 11.36
CA ARG A 13 -9.70 -5.66 11.59
C ARG A 13 -10.49 -5.86 10.30
N VAL A 14 -10.02 -5.27 9.20
CA VAL A 14 -10.65 -5.31 7.87
C VAL A 14 -9.59 -5.11 6.81
N LYS A 15 -9.67 -5.84 5.69
CA LYS A 15 -8.77 -5.70 4.53
C LYS A 15 -9.42 -5.94 3.16
N GLU A 16 -10.74 -5.99 3.12
CA GLU A 16 -11.51 -6.23 1.87
C GLU A 16 -11.71 -4.96 1.02
N TYR A 17 -11.51 -3.78 1.61
CA TYR A 17 -11.63 -2.52 0.89
C TYR A 17 -10.50 -2.33 -0.11
N ARG A 18 -10.88 -1.98 -1.35
CA ARG A 18 -9.95 -1.67 -2.43
C ARG A 18 -9.29 -0.32 -2.19
N ILE A 19 -7.97 -0.26 -2.38
CA ILE A 19 -7.18 0.94 -2.19
C ILE A 19 -6.77 1.53 -3.55
N GLY A 20 -7.02 2.83 -3.72
CA GLY A 20 -6.44 3.65 -4.77
C GLY A 20 -5.35 4.55 -4.20
N CYS A 21 -4.14 4.46 -4.72
CA CYS A 21 -2.99 5.24 -4.27
C CYS A 21 -2.82 6.52 -5.11
N ILE A 22 -2.55 7.65 -4.45
CA ILE A 22 -2.19 8.91 -5.12
C ILE A 22 -0.76 9.28 -4.74
N GLY A 23 0.09 9.39 -5.76
CA GLY A 23 1.53 9.63 -5.64
C GLY A 23 2.35 8.36 -5.81
N ALA A 24 3.42 8.45 -6.61
CA ALA A 24 4.37 7.37 -6.89
C ALA A 24 5.81 7.76 -6.48
N GLY A 25 5.95 8.46 -5.36
CA GLY A 25 7.24 8.82 -4.77
C GLY A 25 7.78 7.72 -3.85
N MET A 26 8.98 7.94 -3.30
CA MET A 26 9.69 6.95 -2.47
C MET A 26 8.83 6.41 -1.32
N ILE A 27 8.13 7.27 -0.58
CA ILE A 27 7.30 6.85 0.56
C ILE A 27 6.18 5.88 0.11
N MET A 28 5.51 6.17 -1.01
CA MET A 28 4.50 5.24 -1.54
C MET A 28 5.16 3.93 -2.00
N ALA A 29 6.22 4.05 -2.80
CA ALA A 29 6.86 2.93 -3.48
C ALA A 29 7.59 1.95 -2.53
N GLU A 30 8.20 2.46 -1.46
CA GLU A 30 9.08 1.69 -0.57
C GLU A 30 8.43 1.39 0.79
N CYS A 31 7.57 2.27 1.30
CA CYS A 31 7.01 2.14 2.64
C CYS A 31 5.55 1.67 2.61
N HIS A 32 4.66 2.44 1.99
CA HIS A 32 3.22 2.13 2.02
C HIS A 32 2.91 0.82 1.29
N LEU A 33 3.37 0.67 0.05
CA LEU A 33 3.06 -0.52 -0.74
C LEU A 33 3.71 -1.78 -0.16
N ALA A 34 4.87 -1.66 0.47
CA ALA A 34 5.50 -2.76 1.20
C ALA A 34 4.65 -3.18 2.41
N ALA A 35 4.21 -2.22 3.23
CA ALA A 35 3.34 -2.50 4.36
C ALA A 35 1.98 -3.07 3.91
N TYR A 36 1.41 -2.56 2.81
CA TYR A 36 0.15 -3.05 2.27
C TYR A 36 0.25 -4.47 1.75
N ALA A 37 1.34 -4.80 1.06
CA ALA A 37 1.60 -6.16 0.61
C ALA A 37 1.74 -7.13 1.80
N GLN A 38 2.48 -6.75 2.84
CA GLN A 38 2.64 -7.56 4.05
C GLN A 38 1.32 -7.79 4.79
N ALA A 39 0.48 -6.75 4.89
CA ALA A 39 -0.85 -6.85 5.51
C ALA A 39 -1.92 -7.49 4.60
N GLY A 40 -1.61 -7.70 3.31
CA GLY A 40 -2.53 -8.28 2.32
C GLY A 40 -3.68 -7.35 1.93
N PHE A 41 -3.45 -6.04 1.88
CA PHE A 41 -4.44 -5.08 1.41
C PHE A 41 -4.51 -5.04 -0.13
N PRO A 42 -5.70 -5.01 -0.74
CA PRO A 42 -5.87 -5.02 -2.19
C PRO A 42 -5.71 -3.61 -2.77
N VAL A 43 -4.51 -3.30 -3.28
CA VAL A 43 -4.25 -2.08 -4.06
C VAL A 43 -4.65 -2.32 -5.51
N VAL A 44 -5.62 -1.56 -6.01
CA VAL A 44 -6.22 -1.78 -7.33
C VAL A 44 -5.90 -0.69 -8.35
N ALA A 45 -5.46 0.48 -7.88
CA ALA A 45 -5.13 1.60 -8.75
C ALA A 45 -4.03 2.48 -8.15
N ILE A 46 -3.24 3.13 -9.02
CA ILE A 46 -2.30 4.17 -8.64
C ILE A 46 -2.33 5.32 -9.65
N ALA A 47 -2.31 6.56 -9.15
CA ALA A 47 -2.16 7.78 -9.95
C ALA A 47 -0.95 8.58 -9.46
N SER A 48 -0.35 9.38 -10.33
CA SER A 48 0.70 10.32 -9.93
C SER A 48 0.84 11.38 -11.00
N ARG A 49 1.15 12.63 -10.60
CA ARG A 49 1.41 13.75 -11.51
C ARG A 49 2.36 13.40 -12.67
N THR A 50 3.36 12.55 -12.40
CA THR A 50 4.22 11.98 -13.45
C THR A 50 3.77 10.54 -13.70
N ARG A 51 3.02 10.32 -14.79
CA ARG A 51 2.44 9.01 -15.14
C ARG A 51 3.47 7.89 -15.22
N THR A 52 4.63 8.15 -15.82
CA THR A 52 5.72 7.15 -15.94
C THR A 52 6.24 6.65 -14.59
N ASN A 53 6.15 7.45 -13.53
CA ASN A 53 6.48 6.98 -12.18
C ASN A 53 5.39 6.06 -11.64
N ALA A 54 4.11 6.38 -11.88
CA ALA A 54 3.00 5.50 -11.50
C ALA A 54 3.08 4.16 -12.22
N GLU A 55 3.42 4.14 -13.52
CA GLU A 55 3.61 2.91 -14.30
C GLU A 55 4.75 2.04 -13.75
N LYS A 56 5.90 2.64 -13.43
CA LYS A 56 7.03 1.93 -12.82
C LYS A 56 6.64 1.28 -11.48
N VAL A 57 5.96 2.04 -10.62
CA VAL A 57 5.52 1.54 -9.31
C VAL A 57 4.43 0.49 -9.46
N ALA A 58 3.48 0.69 -10.38
CA ALA A 58 2.44 -0.28 -10.68
C ALA A 58 3.02 -1.61 -11.16
N GLY A 59 4.00 -1.59 -12.07
CA GLY A 59 4.70 -2.77 -12.53
C GLY A 59 5.45 -3.50 -11.42
N ARG A 60 6.12 -2.75 -10.52
CA ARG A 60 6.83 -3.33 -9.38
C ARG A 60 5.91 -4.06 -8.40
N TRP A 61 4.72 -3.49 -8.14
CA TRP A 61 3.80 -3.98 -7.11
C TRP A 61 2.59 -4.75 -7.66
N GLY A 62 2.52 -4.97 -8.98
CA GLY A 62 1.42 -5.68 -9.63
C GLY A 62 0.07 -4.95 -9.58
N ILE A 63 0.07 -3.61 -9.54
CA ILE A 63 -1.16 -2.82 -9.48
C ILE A 63 -1.79 -2.78 -10.88
N PRO A 64 -3.05 -3.21 -11.05
CA PRO A 64 -3.62 -3.45 -12.39
C PRO A 64 -4.01 -2.17 -13.14
N THR A 65 -4.23 -1.06 -12.43
CA THR A 65 -4.74 0.18 -13.04
C THR A 65 -3.80 1.35 -12.76
N VAL A 66 -3.37 2.03 -13.82
CA VAL A 66 -2.69 3.33 -13.74
C VAL A 66 -3.66 4.40 -14.20
N CYS A 67 -3.96 5.35 -13.32
CA CYS A 67 -4.82 6.50 -13.60
C CYS A 67 -3.98 7.76 -13.88
N ASP A 68 -4.62 8.77 -14.47
CA ASP A 68 -4.06 10.10 -14.73
C ASP A 68 -4.14 11.03 -13.51
#